data_AF-A0A1J0TL30-F1
#
_entry.id   AF-A0A1J0TL30-F1
#
_cell.length_a   1.000
_cell.length_b   1.000
_cell.length_c   1.000
_cell.angle_alpha   90.00
_cell.angle_beta   90.00
_cell.angle_gamma   90.00
#
_symmetry.space_group_name_H-M   'P 1'
#
loop_
_entity.id
_entity.type
_entity.pdbx_description
1 polymer ?
#
loop_
_entity_poly.entity_id
_entity_poly.type
_entity_poly.pdbx_seq_one_letter_code
_entity_poly.pdbx_strand_id
1 'polypeptide(L)'
;MTRRASRLPQIPDRIVALVDPRLRGARCAGKSPLFDAELGNETTEERSERLSWARSQCTRCPVAGPCRTAAGEQEHPFGMWAGHVHGLPGRPTLTKETQ
;
A
#
# COMPACT_ATOMS: atom_id res chain seq x y z
N MET A 1 39.74 -8.90 -0.25
CA MET A 1 38.51 -8.90 0.57
C MET A 1 37.34 -9.34 -0.31
N THR A 2 36.90 -10.59 -0.24
CA THR A 2 35.82 -11.13 -1.08
C THR A 2 34.49 -11.04 -0.34
N ARG A 3 33.55 -10.21 -0.83
CA ARG A 3 32.18 -10.16 -0.29
C ARG A 3 31.50 -11.50 -0.58
N ARG A 4 31.12 -12.22 0.48
CA ARG A 4 30.30 -13.43 0.38
C ARG A 4 28.91 -12.99 -0.09
N ALA A 5 28.49 -13.46 -1.27
CA ALA A 5 27.13 -13.26 -1.73
C ALA A 5 26.18 -14.07 -0.84
N SER A 6 25.40 -13.39 0.01
CA SER A 6 24.37 -14.03 0.81
C SER A 6 23.30 -14.59 -0.13
N ARG A 7 23.12 -15.92 -0.17
CA ARG A 7 21.93 -16.50 -0.81
C ARG A 7 20.72 -16.10 0.01
N LEU A 8 19.80 -15.37 -0.60
CA LEU A 8 18.50 -15.11 0.01
C LEU A 8 17.77 -16.44 0.23
N PRO A 9 17.09 -16.62 1.38
CA PRO A 9 16.28 -17.81 1.61
C PRO A 9 15.21 -17.93 0.51
N GLN A 10 14.99 -19.15 0.03
CA GLN A 10 13.93 -19.41 -0.94
C GLN A 10 12.58 -19.24 -0.24
N ILE A 11 11.69 -18.43 -0.83
CA ILE A 11 10.35 -18.23 -0.32
C ILE A 11 9.50 -19.44 -0.76
N PRO A 12 8.83 -20.17 0.15
CA PRO A 12 7.91 -21.24 -0.20
C PRO A 12 6.82 -20.81 -1.19
N ASP A 13 6.47 -21.66 -2.16
CA ASP A 13 5.48 -21.36 -3.22
C ASP A 13 4.12 -20.90 -2.68
N ARG A 14 3.72 -21.42 -1.51
CA ARG A 14 2.47 -21.02 -0.84
C ARG A 14 2.44 -19.55 -0.44
N ILE A 15 3.60 -18.95 -0.14
CA ILE A 15 3.70 -17.51 0.17
C ILE A 15 3.67 -16.70 -1.12
N VAL A 16 4.29 -17.19 -2.21
CA VAL A 16 4.25 -16.53 -3.52
C VAL A 16 2.81 -16.45 -4.05
N ALA A 17 1.99 -17.47 -3.79
CA ALA A 17 0.58 -17.50 -4.18
C ALA A 17 -0.28 -16.40 -3.51
N LEU A 18 0.18 -15.82 -2.40
CA LEU A 18 -0.50 -14.69 -1.75
C LEU A 18 -0.26 -13.36 -2.48
N VAL A 19 0.76 -13.30 -3.34
CA VAL A 19 1.08 -12.09 -4.09
C VAL A 19 0.18 -12.03 -5.32
N ASP A 20 -0.70 -11.03 -5.37
CA ASP A 20 -1.46 -10.73 -6.57
C ASP A 20 -0.50 -10.41 -7.74
N PRO A 21 -0.45 -11.25 -8.79
CA PRO A 21 0.45 -11.05 -9.93
C PRO A 21 0.21 -9.73 -10.66
N ARG A 22 -1.01 -9.18 -10.59
CA ARG A 22 -1.39 -7.90 -11.21
C ARG A 22 -0.68 -6.70 -10.58
N LEU A 23 -0.17 -6.86 -9.34
CA LEU A 23 0.49 -5.79 -8.57
C LEU A 23 2.02 -5.87 -8.64
N ARG A 24 2.57 -6.78 -9.45
CA ARG A 24 4.02 -6.86 -9.68
C ARG A 24 4.53 -5.53 -10.27
N GLY A 25 5.62 -5.02 -9.71
CA GLY A 25 6.18 -3.71 -10.12
C GLY A 25 5.53 -2.50 -9.44
N ALA A 26 4.68 -2.71 -8.43
CA ALA A 26 4.16 -1.61 -7.62
C ALA A 26 5.29 -0.80 -6.98
N ARG A 27 5.19 0.53 -7.03
CA ARG A 27 6.17 1.45 -6.41
C ARG A 27 6.28 1.28 -4.90
N CYS A 28 5.23 0.79 -4.25
CA CYS A 28 5.19 0.53 -2.81
C CYS A 28 5.86 -0.79 -2.40
N ALA A 29 6.17 -1.69 -3.34
CA ALA A 29 6.78 -2.98 -3.03
C ALA A 29 8.11 -2.80 -2.28
N GLY A 30 8.23 -3.47 -1.12
CA GLY A 30 9.42 -3.40 -0.27
C GLY A 30 9.60 -2.08 0.51
N LYS A 31 8.55 -1.25 0.61
CA LYS A 31 8.60 0.06 1.29
C LYS A 31 7.67 0.18 2.49
N SER A 32 7.16 -0.93 3.03
CA SER A 32 6.53 -0.89 4.37
C SER A 32 7.55 -0.32 5.37
N PRO A 33 7.13 0.59 6.28
CA PRO A 33 5.75 0.95 6.62
C PRO A 33 5.20 2.22 5.92
N LEU A 34 5.86 2.74 4.89
CA LEU A 34 5.56 4.07 4.34
C LEU A 34 4.13 4.21 3.78
N PHE A 35 3.49 3.10 3.41
CA PHE A 35 2.15 3.06 2.81
C PHE A 35 1.06 2.58 3.78
N ASP A 36 1.42 2.28 5.03
CA ASP A 36 0.48 1.76 6.02
C ASP A 36 -0.41 2.90 6.53
N ALA A 37 -1.68 2.62 6.87
CA ALA A 37 -2.61 3.68 7.27
C ALA A 37 -2.19 4.32 8.60
N GLU A 38 -1.67 3.51 9.53
CA GLU A 38 -1.30 3.94 10.88
C GLU A 38 0.04 3.32 11.29
N LEU A 39 0.83 4.10 12.03
CA LEU A 39 1.95 3.63 12.83
C LEU A 39 1.76 4.04 14.28
N GLY A 40 2.18 3.16 15.20
CA GLY A 40 1.96 3.34 16.64
C GLY A 40 2.80 4.44 17.28
N ASN A 41 3.85 4.91 16.59
CA ASN A 41 4.86 5.83 17.13
C ASN A 41 5.01 7.12 16.30
N GLU A 42 3.96 7.54 15.59
CA GLU A 42 3.95 8.79 14.81
C GLU A 42 2.92 9.78 15.36
N THR A 43 3.28 11.06 15.33
CA THR A 43 2.37 12.19 15.49
C THR A 43 1.42 12.32 14.29
N THR A 44 0.37 13.14 14.43
CA THR A 44 -0.56 13.41 13.33
C THR A 44 0.14 14.09 12.15
N GLU A 45 1.08 14.99 12.43
CA GLU A 45 1.86 15.73 11.45
C GLU A 45 2.79 14.79 10.67
N GLU A 46 3.56 13.94 11.37
CA GLU A 46 4.41 12.92 10.75
C GLU A 46 3.60 11.94 9.89
N ARG A 47 2.42 11.52 10.37
CA ARG A 47 1.49 10.70 9.60
C ARG A 47 1.05 11.41 8.33
N SER A 48 0.65 12.67 8.43
CA SER A 48 0.19 13.48 7.30
C SER A 48 1.30 13.62 6.24
N GLU A 49 2.53 13.92 6.66
CA GLU A 49 3.69 14.03 5.77
C GLU A 49 3.99 12.70 5.07
N ARG A 50 4.04 11.61 5.84
CA ARG A 50 4.27 10.26 5.31
C ARG A 50 3.21 9.84 4.29
N LEU A 51 1.93 10.04 4.62
CA LEU A 51 0.82 9.69 3.72
C LEU A 51 0.75 10.62 2.50
N SER A 52 1.12 11.89 2.63
CA SER A 52 1.25 12.81 1.50
C SER A 52 2.34 12.33 0.52
N TRP A 53 3.52 11.98 1.05
CA TRP A 53 4.59 11.39 0.26
C TRP A 53 4.15 10.09 -0.41
N ALA A 54 3.55 9.16 0.34
CA ALA A 54 3.09 7.88 -0.18
C ALA A 54 2.06 8.07 -1.32
N ARG A 55 1.13 9.02 -1.16
CA ARG A 55 0.14 9.35 -2.20
C ARG A 55 0.81 9.84 -3.48
N SER A 56 1.85 10.66 -3.38
CA SER A 56 2.62 11.12 -4.55
C SER A 56 3.27 9.97 -5.32
N GLN A 57 3.68 8.90 -4.63
CA GLN A 57 4.24 7.70 -5.26
C GLN A 57 3.14 6.83 -5.87
N CYS A 58 2.04 6.63 -5.14
CA CYS A 58 0.92 5.79 -5.60
C CYS A 58 0.23 6.35 -6.85
N THR A 59 0.05 7.68 -6.93
CA THR A 59 -0.59 8.32 -8.10
C THR A 59 0.21 8.18 -9.39
N ARG A 60 1.52 7.89 -9.30
CA ARG A 60 2.42 7.66 -10.44
C ARG A 60 2.82 6.19 -10.59
N CYS A 61 2.11 5.29 -9.91
CA CYS A 61 2.40 3.87 -9.91
C CYS A 61 1.93 3.22 -11.23
N PRO A 62 2.76 2.42 -11.92
CA PRO A 62 2.38 1.81 -13.20
C PRO A 62 1.20 0.83 -13.07
N VAL A 63 0.97 0.29 -11.87
CA VAL A 63 -0.13 -0.64 -11.58
C VAL A 63 -1.31 0.03 -10.87
N ALA A 64 -1.46 1.35 -10.96
CA ALA A 64 -2.53 2.08 -10.26
C ALA A 64 -3.94 1.59 -10.61
N GLY A 65 -4.20 1.23 -11.88
CA GLY A 65 -5.47 0.65 -12.32
C GLY A 65 -5.76 -0.70 -11.64
N PRO A 66 -4.90 -1.72 -11.84
CA PRO A 66 -5.05 -3.01 -11.16
C PRO A 66 -5.08 -2.91 -9.64
N CYS A 67 -4.30 -2.02 -9.04
CA CYS A 67 -4.32 -1.76 -7.59
C CYS A 67 -5.69 -1.28 -7.10
N ARG A 68 -6.37 -0.43 -7.88
CA ARG A 68 -7.74 0.01 -7.56
C ARG A 68 -8.74 -1.14 -7.62
N THR A 69 -8.62 -2.02 -8.63
CA THR A 69 -9.45 -3.22 -8.74
C THR A 69 -9.24 -4.16 -7.56
N ALA A 70 -7.98 -4.48 -7.24
CA ALA A 70 -7.64 -5.34 -6.11
C ALA A 70 -8.16 -4.79 -4.77
N ALA A 71 -8.11 -3.46 -4.57
CA ALA A 71 -8.68 -2.82 -3.38
C ALA A 71 -10.19 -3.03 -3.26
N GLY A 72 -10.93 -2.98 -4.37
CA GLY A 72 -12.37 -3.19 -4.41
C GLY A 72 -12.79 -4.66 -4.24
N GLU A 73 -11.87 -5.60 -4.43
CA GLU A 73 -12.07 -7.03 -4.17
C GLU A 73 -11.81 -7.40 -2.70
N GLN A 74 -11.18 -6.53 -1.90
CA GLN A 74 -10.98 -6.76 -0.47
C GLN A 74 -12.27 -6.44 0.31
N GLU A 75 -12.62 -7.30 1.27
CA GLU A 75 -13.72 -6.99 2.22
C GLU A 75 -13.38 -5.79 3.11
N HIS A 76 -12.11 -5.70 3.54
CA HIS A 76 -11.62 -4.67 4.46
C HIS A 76 -10.24 -4.16 4.00
N PRO A 77 -10.16 -3.37 2.91
CA PRO A 77 -8.90 -2.79 2.50
C PRO A 77 -8.35 -1.87 3.60
N PHE A 78 -7.04 -1.99 3.88
CA PHE A 78 -6.35 -1.19 4.88
C PHE A 78 -5.06 -0.62 4.29
N GLY A 79 -4.68 0.60 4.71
CA GLY A 79 -3.51 1.28 4.16
C GLY A 79 -3.77 2.00 2.85
N MET A 80 -2.69 2.35 2.14
CA MET A 80 -2.79 3.10 0.89
C MET A 80 -2.98 2.19 -0.33
N TRP A 81 -4.10 2.38 -1.03
CA TRP A 81 -4.44 1.72 -2.28
C TRP A 81 -4.73 2.73 -3.38
N ALA A 82 -4.04 2.61 -4.52
CA ALA A 82 -4.25 3.47 -5.69
C ALA A 82 -4.33 4.99 -5.39
N GLY A 83 -3.61 5.46 -4.36
CA GLY A 83 -3.58 6.86 -3.92
C GLY A 83 -4.62 7.26 -2.86
N HIS A 84 -5.41 6.31 -2.36
CA HIS A 84 -6.43 6.50 -1.33
C HIS A 84 -6.05 5.73 -0.07
N VAL A 85 -6.28 6.31 1.10
CA VAL A 85 -6.05 5.64 2.39
C VAL A 85 -7.35 4.99 2.83
N HIS A 86 -7.30 3.70 3.17
CA HIS A 86 -8.42 2.90 3.65
C HIS A 86 -8.18 2.46 5.10
N GLY A 87 -9.27 2.19 5.83
CA GLY A 87 -9.21 1.59 7.17
C GLY A 87 -8.96 2.54 8.34
N LEU A 88 -8.81 3.85 8.09
CA LEU A 88 -8.81 4.84 9.16
C LEU A 88 -10.25 5.15 9.62
N PRO A 89 -10.54 5.21 10.94
CA PRO A 89 -11.81 5.69 11.43
C PRO A 89 -11.99 7.19 11.09
N GLY A 90 -12.78 7.46 10.06
CA GLY A 90 -13.45 8.75 9.81
C GLY A 90 -12.62 9.86 9.16
N ARG A 91 -12.83 10.05 7.85
CA ARG A 91 -13.26 11.38 7.35
C ARG A 91 -14.65 11.17 6.77
N PRO A 92 -15.69 11.94 7.17
CA PRO A 92 -17.02 11.81 6.58
C PRO A 92 -16.92 11.93 5.06
N THR A 93 -17.28 10.87 4.33
CA THR A 93 -17.59 11.00 2.91
C THR A 93 -18.88 11.79 2.84
N LEU A 94 -18.85 12.97 2.21
CA LEU A 94 -20.07 13.60 1.69
C LEU A 94 -20.71 12.59 0.73
N THR A 95 -21.63 11.79 1.25
CA THR A 95 -22.57 11.02 0.44
C THR A 95 -23.37 12.05 -0.34
N LYS A 96 -23.18 12.09 -1.66
CA LYS A 96 -24.13 12.77 -2.54
C LYS A 96 -25.44 12.00 -2.45
N GLU A 97 -26.37 12.53 -1.67
CA GLU A 97 -27.78 12.15 -1.75
C GLU A 97 -28.22 12.44 -3.20
N THR A 98 -28.52 11.37 -3.94
CA THR A 98 -29.20 11.48 -5.24
C THR A 98 -30.69 11.49 -4.96
N GLN A 99 -31.35 12.49 -5.56
CA GLN A 99 -32.80 12.75 -5.59
C GLN A 99 -33.64 11.53 -5.92
#